data_AF-A0A7X9FIB7-F1
#
_entry.id   AF-A0A7X9FIB7-F1
#
_cell.length_a   1.000
_cell.length_b   1.000
_cell.length_c   1.000
_cell.angle_alpha   90.00
_cell.angle_beta   90.00
_cell.angle_gamma   90.00
#
_symmetry.space_group_name_H-M   'P 1'
#
loop_
_entity.id
_entity.type
_entity.pdbx_description
1 polymer ?
#
loop_
_entity_poly.entity_id
_entity_poly.type
_entity_poly.pdbx_seq_one_letter_code
_entity_poly.pdbx_strand_id
1 'polypeptide(L)'
;MPDVFQPNRSPASSNAVPPLRDSKGRSPFAAEGISTAPFCTRLAAFAIALLLTAFPAGPSLAQSAAPEAGQPIPPRVKSDPAGTDAASGPAMRSQVRDDLLFTVGLTCAFGPQVSEADARRQCLLKARTRLTARMAGQMRDAAEALGLKLSDEELSAFALGVVRVDADREEIEPATDGFVIRLTGRAVADLASLRQKLPFFAENADVRAAAVAQWRAAMSEAELAARSAGDPAEEQAAKTRKAMVDTARFAERQLRLGMSQAEVRALLGEPGSWAQGAPGENFTCLGYGDVWAVFQNGELACLRTRLEYSRRHESQCHCSGRLATIIMGIEPQ
;
A
#
# COMPACT_ATOMS: atom_id res chain seq x y z
N MET A 1 0.23 60.25 -23.71
CA MET A 1 1.35 59.56 -24.38
C MET A 1 1.64 58.30 -23.57
N PRO A 2 1.55 57.10 -24.16
CA PRO A 2 1.75 55.85 -23.43
C PRO A 2 3.23 55.45 -23.42
N ASP A 3 3.75 55.14 -22.24
CA ASP A 3 5.09 54.58 -22.08
C ASP A 3 5.07 53.07 -22.37
N VAL A 4 6.03 52.68 -23.20
CA VAL A 4 6.20 51.37 -23.82
C VAL A 4 6.93 50.45 -22.84
N PHE A 5 6.28 49.35 -22.45
CA PHE A 5 6.84 48.28 -21.66
C PHE A 5 7.76 47.40 -22.52
N GLN A 6 9.07 47.37 -22.23
CA GLN A 6 10.01 46.42 -22.85
C GLN A 6 10.33 45.27 -21.88
N PRO A 7 10.18 43.99 -22.29
CA PRO A 7 10.62 42.86 -21.49
C PRO A 7 12.12 42.60 -21.67
N ASN A 8 12.80 42.50 -20.53
CA ASN A 8 14.23 42.25 -20.43
C ASN A 8 14.56 40.79 -20.83
N ARG A 9 15.48 40.63 -21.79
CA ARG A 9 16.01 39.34 -22.25
C ARG A 9 17.11 38.87 -21.28
N SER A 10 16.93 37.71 -20.66
CA SER A 10 18.02 37.01 -19.97
C SER A 10 18.85 36.16 -20.95
N PRO A 11 20.19 36.18 -20.86
CA PRO A 11 21.06 35.42 -21.76
C PRO A 11 21.20 33.95 -21.35
N ALA A 12 21.29 33.10 -22.37
CA ALA A 12 21.62 31.69 -22.29
C ALA A 12 23.04 31.48 -21.75
N SER A 13 23.18 30.58 -20.77
CA SER A 13 24.46 30.04 -20.32
C SER A 13 24.53 28.55 -20.63
N SER A 14 25.20 28.25 -21.73
CA SER A 14 25.72 26.94 -22.12
C SER A 14 26.84 26.53 -21.16
N ASN A 15 26.74 25.36 -20.55
CA ASN A 15 27.91 24.63 -20.05
C ASN A 15 27.69 23.13 -20.25
N ALA A 16 28.33 22.62 -21.30
CA ALA A 16 28.47 21.21 -21.58
C ALA A 16 29.53 20.59 -20.66
N VAL A 17 29.21 19.44 -20.05
CA VAL A 17 30.15 18.60 -19.29
C VAL A 17 30.45 17.35 -20.14
N PRO A 18 31.73 17.00 -20.38
CA PRO A 18 32.09 15.81 -21.16
C PRO A 18 32.02 14.51 -20.33
N PRO A 19 31.82 13.34 -20.97
CA PRO A 19 31.77 12.06 -20.28
C PRO A 19 33.17 11.54 -19.93
N LEU A 20 33.35 11.13 -18.67
CA LEU A 20 34.55 10.46 -18.19
C LEU A 20 34.52 8.97 -18.54
N ARG A 21 35.63 8.55 -19.15
CA ARG A 21 35.95 7.23 -19.70
C ARG A 21 35.96 6.11 -18.67
N ASP A 22 35.60 4.93 -19.20
CA ASP A 22 35.95 3.59 -18.75
C ASP A 22 37.39 3.44 -18.25
N SER A 23 37.54 2.79 -17.10
CA SER A 23 38.76 2.08 -16.72
C SER A 23 38.43 0.63 -16.35
N LYS A 24 38.60 -0.24 -17.34
CA LYS A 24 38.88 -1.68 -17.15
C LYS A 24 40.09 -1.85 -16.23
N GLY A 25 39.94 -2.66 -15.19
CA GLY A 25 41.03 -3.18 -14.38
C GLY A 25 40.70 -4.61 -13.94
N ARG A 26 41.44 -5.58 -14.49
CA ARG A 26 41.34 -7.02 -14.24
C ARG A 26 41.78 -7.39 -12.81
N SER A 27 41.15 -8.46 -12.32
CA SER A 27 41.53 -9.51 -11.33
C SER A 27 43.03 -9.88 -11.29
N PRO A 28 43.54 -10.75 -10.38
CA PRO A 28 42.85 -11.73 -9.52
C PRO A 28 43.42 -11.90 -8.09
N PHE A 29 42.71 -12.59 -7.19
CA PHE A 29 43.34 -13.50 -6.23
C PHE A 29 42.35 -14.58 -5.80
N ALA A 30 42.80 -15.82 -5.99
CA ALA A 30 42.19 -17.06 -5.54
C ALA A 30 42.79 -17.48 -4.19
N ALA A 31 41.98 -18.09 -3.34
CA ALA A 31 42.31 -19.11 -2.34
C ALA A 31 40.97 -19.48 -1.66
N GLU A 32 40.36 -20.61 -2.02
CA GLU A 32 40.51 -21.90 -1.32
C GLU A 32 40.15 -21.82 0.17
N GLY A 33 39.03 -22.46 0.50
CA GLY A 33 38.51 -22.59 1.86
C GLY A 33 37.31 -23.54 1.89
N ILE A 34 37.54 -24.77 1.44
CA ILE A 34 36.60 -25.89 1.63
C ILE A 34 36.59 -26.22 3.13
N SER A 35 35.47 -25.98 3.81
CA SER A 35 35.22 -26.52 5.15
C SER A 35 33.96 -27.38 5.10
N THR A 36 34.18 -28.68 5.03
CA THR A 36 33.19 -29.73 5.21
C THR A 36 32.95 -29.95 6.69
N ALA A 37 31.72 -29.75 7.16
CA ALA A 37 31.24 -30.29 8.43
C ALA A 37 29.89 -30.99 8.20
N PRO A 38 29.74 -32.26 8.62
CA PRO A 38 28.50 -33.01 8.45
C PRO A 38 27.55 -32.70 9.61
N PHE A 39 26.55 -31.85 9.39
CA PHE A 39 25.43 -31.74 10.33
C PHE A 39 24.38 -32.80 10.01
N CYS A 40 24.52 -33.89 10.74
CA CYS A 40 23.53 -34.90 10.96
C CYS A 40 22.35 -34.26 11.70
N THR A 41 21.23 -34.01 11.03
CA THR A 41 19.98 -33.68 11.71
C THR A 41 18.85 -34.47 11.08
N ARG A 42 18.54 -35.57 11.78
CA ARG A 42 17.31 -36.35 11.62
C ARG A 42 16.12 -35.41 11.81
N LEU A 43 15.32 -35.22 10.77
CA LEU A 43 13.98 -34.66 10.91
C LEU A 43 12.99 -35.62 10.27
N ALA A 44 12.10 -36.07 11.15
CA ALA A 44 11.07 -37.06 10.91
C ALA A 44 10.18 -36.64 9.74
N ALA A 45 10.03 -37.56 8.79
CA ALA A 45 9.01 -37.52 7.77
C ALA A 45 7.63 -37.63 8.45
N PHE A 46 6.95 -36.50 8.64
CA PHE A 46 5.50 -36.49 8.83
C PHE A 46 4.86 -36.67 7.46
N ALA A 47 4.53 -37.92 7.14
CA ALA A 47 3.62 -38.28 6.07
C ALA A 47 2.20 -37.83 6.46
N ILE A 48 1.80 -36.62 6.03
CA ILE A 48 0.38 -36.27 5.98
C ILE A 48 -0.16 -36.90 4.70
N ALA A 49 -0.84 -38.03 4.87
CA ALA A 49 -1.59 -38.70 3.84
C ALA A 49 -2.65 -37.75 3.27
N LEU A 50 -2.38 -37.23 2.07
CA LEU A 50 -3.34 -36.54 1.23
C LEU A 50 -4.36 -37.59 0.74
N LEU A 51 -5.46 -37.73 1.48
CA LEU A 51 -6.65 -38.44 1.03
C LEU A 51 -7.37 -37.57 -0.01
N LEU A 52 -6.84 -37.58 -1.23
CA LEU A 52 -7.54 -37.19 -2.44
C LEU A 52 -8.66 -38.21 -2.67
N THR A 53 -9.88 -37.84 -2.26
CA THR A 53 -11.08 -38.49 -2.77
C THR A 53 -11.23 -38.09 -4.24
N ALA A 54 -10.87 -39.04 -5.09
CA ALA A 54 -11.11 -39.02 -6.51
C ALA A 54 -12.60 -38.83 -6.79
N PHE A 55 -12.96 -37.73 -7.45
CA PHE A 55 -14.17 -37.67 -8.24
C PHE A 55 -13.92 -38.42 -9.55
N PRO A 56 -14.72 -39.45 -9.90
CA PRO A 56 -14.58 -40.11 -11.18
C PRO A 56 -15.01 -39.14 -12.29
N ALA A 57 -14.06 -38.82 -13.17
CA ALA A 57 -14.35 -38.21 -14.46
C ALA A 57 -15.21 -39.19 -15.27
N GLY A 58 -16.47 -38.82 -15.53
CA GLY A 58 -17.32 -39.53 -16.46
C GLY A 58 -16.81 -39.37 -17.90
N PRO A 59 -16.94 -40.39 -18.76
CA PRO A 59 -16.51 -40.30 -20.15
C PRO A 59 -17.53 -39.46 -20.93
N SER A 60 -17.12 -38.25 -21.34
CA SER A 60 -17.87 -37.47 -22.33
C SER A 60 -17.48 -37.93 -23.73
N LEU A 61 -18.16 -38.96 -24.23
CA LEU A 61 -18.23 -39.30 -25.64
C LEU A 61 -19.43 -38.58 -26.26
N ALA A 62 -19.19 -37.53 -27.05
CA ALA A 62 -20.11 -37.02 -28.07
C ALA A 62 -19.32 -36.05 -28.97
N GLN A 63 -18.70 -36.55 -30.04
CA GLN A 63 -19.27 -36.67 -31.37
C GLN A 63 -19.38 -35.30 -32.06
N SER A 64 -18.27 -34.93 -32.73
CA SER A 64 -18.17 -33.79 -33.63
C SER A 64 -18.88 -34.16 -34.95
N ALA A 65 -20.06 -33.59 -35.18
CA ALA A 65 -20.76 -33.68 -36.46
C ALA A 65 -20.50 -32.40 -37.28
N ALA A 66 -20.18 -32.61 -38.54
CA ALA A 66 -19.89 -31.63 -39.58
C ALA A 66 -21.10 -30.71 -39.89
N PRO A 67 -20.88 -29.56 -40.55
CA PRO A 67 -21.95 -28.60 -40.83
C PRO A 67 -22.79 -29.07 -42.02
N GLU A 68 -24.06 -29.39 -41.78
CA GLU A 68 -25.04 -29.65 -42.82
C GLU A 68 -25.69 -28.33 -43.27
N ALA A 69 -25.68 -28.14 -44.58
CA ALA A 69 -26.17 -26.97 -45.27
C ALA A 69 -27.71 -26.97 -45.34
N GLY A 70 -28.29 -25.77 -45.21
CA GLY A 70 -29.55 -25.41 -45.85
C GLY A 70 -30.82 -25.83 -45.13
N GLN A 71 -31.39 -24.92 -44.33
CA GLN A 71 -32.84 -24.87 -44.16
C GLN A 71 -33.40 -23.49 -44.54
N PRO A 72 -34.59 -23.46 -45.17
CA PRO A 72 -35.14 -22.28 -45.80
C PRO A 72 -35.76 -21.31 -44.78
N ILE A 73 -35.51 -20.02 -45.03
CA ILE A 73 -36.06 -18.88 -44.31
C ILE A 73 -37.59 -18.85 -44.52
N PRO A 74 -38.43 -18.86 -43.46
CA PRO A 74 -39.86 -18.65 -43.61
C PRO A 74 -40.17 -17.17 -43.98
N PRO A 75 -41.26 -16.92 -44.72
CA PRO A 75 -41.55 -15.61 -45.28
C PRO A 75 -41.90 -14.58 -44.19
N ARG A 76 -41.34 -13.38 -44.39
CA ARG A 76 -41.60 -12.14 -43.66
C ARG A 76 -43.09 -11.79 -43.75
N VAL A 77 -43.81 -11.93 -42.64
CA VAL A 77 -45.19 -11.42 -42.52
C VAL A 77 -45.10 -9.89 -42.36
N LYS A 78 -45.75 -9.17 -43.28
CA LYS A 78 -45.99 -7.72 -43.18
C LYS A 78 -46.93 -7.47 -42.00
N SER A 79 -46.48 -6.69 -41.04
CA SER A 79 -47.33 -6.06 -40.03
C SER A 79 -47.77 -4.69 -40.53
N ASP A 80 -49.07 -4.58 -40.87
CA ASP A 80 -49.74 -3.29 -41.02
C ASP A 80 -50.13 -2.70 -39.65
N PRO A 81 -50.26 -1.37 -39.52
CA PRO A 81 -50.51 -0.69 -38.26
C PRO A 81 -51.99 -0.31 -38.11
N ALA A 82 -52.69 -0.86 -37.12
CA ALA A 82 -53.87 -0.23 -36.51
C ALA A 82 -54.41 -1.13 -35.40
N GLY A 83 -54.51 -0.60 -34.18
CA GLY A 83 -55.09 -1.32 -33.05
C GLY A 83 -54.77 -0.65 -31.73
N THR A 84 -55.32 0.56 -31.53
CA THR A 84 -55.60 1.09 -30.19
C THR A 84 -56.54 0.12 -29.49
N ASP A 85 -56.05 -0.59 -28.48
CA ASP A 85 -56.87 -1.08 -27.37
C ASP A 85 -56.03 -1.23 -26.10
N ALA A 86 -56.55 -0.63 -25.03
CA ALA A 86 -56.02 -0.66 -23.70
C ALA A 86 -56.34 -2.01 -23.04
N ALA A 87 -55.32 -2.78 -22.65
CA ALA A 87 -55.39 -3.77 -21.57
C ALA A 87 -54.00 -4.27 -21.18
N SER A 88 -53.62 -3.97 -19.93
CA SER A 88 -52.82 -4.86 -19.07
C SER A 88 -51.55 -5.48 -19.66
N GLY A 89 -50.52 -4.66 -19.90
CA GLY A 89 -49.15 -5.17 -19.97
C GLY A 89 -48.68 -5.59 -18.58
N PRO A 90 -48.07 -6.80 -18.41
CA PRO A 90 -47.48 -7.16 -17.12
C PRO A 90 -46.37 -6.15 -16.84
N ALA A 91 -46.54 -5.41 -15.75
CA ALA A 91 -45.52 -4.53 -15.23
C ALA A 91 -44.22 -5.33 -15.13
N MET A 92 -43.28 -5.02 -16.03
CA MET A 92 -41.89 -5.47 -15.99
C MET A 92 -41.28 -4.77 -14.78
N ARG A 93 -41.68 -5.19 -13.58
CA ARG A 93 -41.08 -4.79 -12.32
C ARG A 93 -39.66 -5.32 -12.41
N SER A 94 -38.74 -4.43 -12.76
CA SER A 94 -37.33 -4.57 -12.43
C SER A 94 -37.29 -5.06 -10.99
N GLN A 95 -37.05 -6.35 -10.80
CA GLN A 95 -36.65 -6.87 -9.50
C GLN A 95 -35.28 -6.25 -9.29
N VAL A 96 -35.28 -5.08 -8.67
CA VAL A 96 -34.07 -4.48 -8.13
C VAL A 96 -33.53 -5.55 -7.18
N ARG A 97 -32.50 -6.25 -7.63
CA ARG A 97 -31.78 -7.17 -6.75
C ARG A 97 -31.24 -6.33 -5.61
N ASP A 98 -31.62 -6.67 -4.40
CA ASP A 98 -31.05 -6.10 -3.19
C ASP A 98 -29.63 -6.67 -3.02
N ASP A 99 -28.72 -6.24 -3.91
CA ASP A 99 -27.31 -6.59 -3.84
C ASP A 99 -26.62 -5.64 -2.87
N LEU A 100 -25.93 -6.21 -1.89
CA LEU A 100 -24.99 -5.46 -1.05
C LEU A 100 -23.71 -5.24 -1.85
N LEU A 101 -23.39 -3.97 -2.08
CA LEU A 101 -22.24 -3.53 -2.85
C LEU A 101 -21.26 -2.76 -1.98
N PHE A 102 -20.02 -3.23 -1.91
CA PHE A 102 -18.93 -2.53 -1.21
C PHE A 102 -17.73 -2.38 -2.12
N THR A 103 -17.08 -1.23 -2.03
CA THR A 103 -15.82 -0.97 -2.73
C THR A 103 -14.71 -0.65 -1.74
N VAL A 104 -13.48 -1.03 -2.10
CA VAL A 104 -12.27 -0.67 -1.36
C VAL A 104 -11.19 -0.23 -2.35
N GLY A 105 -10.61 0.94 -2.10
CA GLY A 105 -9.37 1.37 -2.74
C GLY A 105 -8.17 0.91 -1.91
N LEU A 106 -7.20 0.29 -2.56
CA LEU A 106 -5.97 -0.19 -1.92
C LEU A 106 -4.77 0.19 -2.79
N THR A 107 -3.70 0.62 -2.13
CA THR A 107 -2.39 0.76 -2.75
C THR A 107 -1.43 -0.17 -2.04
N CYS A 108 -0.77 -1.03 -2.81
CA CYS A 108 0.21 -2.00 -2.34
C CYS A 108 1.55 -1.70 -3.01
N ALA A 109 2.63 -1.62 -2.24
CA ALA A 109 3.97 -1.53 -2.79
C ALA A 109 4.72 -2.84 -2.54
N PHE A 110 5.53 -3.24 -3.51
CA PHE A 110 6.29 -4.48 -3.47
C PHE A 110 7.72 -4.20 -3.91
N GLY A 111 8.68 -4.79 -3.19
CA GLY A 111 10.11 -4.69 -3.50
C GLY A 111 10.49 -5.43 -4.80
N PRO A 112 11.72 -5.23 -5.31
CA PRO A 112 12.16 -5.78 -6.60
C PRO A 112 12.25 -7.32 -6.63
N GLN A 113 12.25 -7.98 -5.46
CA GLN A 113 12.31 -9.42 -5.32
C GLN A 113 10.97 -10.14 -5.54
N VAL A 114 9.84 -9.41 -5.58
CA VAL A 114 8.51 -10.01 -5.73
C VAL A 114 8.09 -9.96 -7.19
N SER A 115 7.63 -11.09 -7.74
CA SER A 115 7.11 -11.12 -9.11
C SER A 115 5.82 -10.30 -9.22
N GLU A 116 5.54 -9.72 -10.39
CA GLU A 116 4.30 -8.95 -10.62
C GLU A 116 3.04 -9.79 -10.33
N ALA A 117 3.05 -11.07 -10.74
CA ALA A 117 1.94 -11.99 -10.50
C ALA A 117 1.71 -12.24 -9.01
N ASP A 118 2.78 -12.41 -8.23
CA ASP A 118 2.68 -12.56 -6.78
C ASP A 118 2.23 -11.27 -6.11
N ALA A 119 2.77 -10.13 -6.52
CA ALA A 119 2.37 -8.80 -6.04
C ALA A 119 0.86 -8.57 -6.26
N ARG A 120 0.36 -8.87 -7.46
CA ARG A 120 -1.07 -8.77 -7.80
C ARG A 120 -1.92 -9.68 -6.92
N ARG A 121 -1.54 -10.96 -6.78
CA ARG A 121 -2.23 -11.92 -5.93
C ARG A 121 -2.29 -11.44 -4.48
N GLN A 122 -1.17 -10.98 -3.93
CA GLN A 122 -1.07 -10.49 -2.56
C GLN A 122 -1.92 -9.23 -2.34
N CYS A 123 -1.92 -8.29 -3.27
CA CYS A 123 -2.75 -7.09 -3.19
C CYS A 123 -4.25 -7.43 -3.25
N LEU A 124 -4.63 -8.38 -4.11
CA LEU A 124 -6.01 -8.87 -4.20
C LEU A 124 -6.46 -9.59 -2.93
N LEU A 125 -5.59 -10.43 -2.33
CA LEU A 125 -5.87 -11.08 -1.04
C LEU A 125 -6.13 -10.04 0.07
N LYS A 126 -5.32 -8.98 0.13
CA LYS A 126 -5.48 -7.88 1.09
C LYS A 126 -6.78 -7.09 0.86
N ALA A 127 -7.18 -6.88 -0.39
CA ALA A 127 -8.47 -6.26 -0.68
C ALA A 127 -9.64 -7.17 -0.31
N ARG A 128 -9.55 -8.48 -0.61
CA ARG A 128 -10.55 -9.49 -0.27
C ARG A 128 -10.78 -9.56 1.24
N THR A 129 -9.73 -9.60 2.06
CA THR A 129 -9.88 -9.64 3.52
C THR A 129 -10.52 -8.37 4.07
N ARG A 130 -10.15 -7.18 3.57
CA ARG A 130 -10.77 -5.90 3.95
C ARG A 130 -12.26 -5.82 3.56
N LEU A 131 -12.59 -6.22 2.34
CA LEU A 131 -13.99 -6.24 1.87
C LEU A 131 -14.83 -7.23 2.69
N THR A 132 -14.27 -8.42 2.97
CA THR A 132 -14.92 -9.43 3.80
C THR A 132 -15.21 -8.90 5.20
N ALA A 133 -14.23 -8.26 5.85
CA ALA A 133 -14.42 -7.66 7.18
C ALA A 133 -15.49 -6.56 7.17
N ARG A 134 -15.52 -5.72 6.13
CA ARG A 134 -16.56 -4.67 5.99
C ARG A 134 -17.95 -5.27 5.82
N MET A 135 -18.08 -6.35 5.06
CA MET A 135 -19.35 -7.05 4.87
C MET A 135 -19.79 -7.82 6.10
N ALA A 136 -18.86 -8.41 6.85
CA ALA A 136 -19.15 -9.05 8.14
C ALA A 136 -19.84 -8.08 9.10
N GLY A 137 -19.42 -6.81 9.12
CA GLY A 137 -20.06 -5.76 9.91
C GLY A 137 -21.54 -5.55 9.56
N GLN A 138 -21.91 -5.67 8.29
CA GLN A 138 -23.31 -5.54 7.84
C GLN A 138 -24.11 -6.83 8.06
N MET A 139 -23.44 -7.98 7.99
CA MET A 139 -24.05 -9.27 8.31
C MET A 139 -24.35 -9.40 9.80
N ARG A 140 -23.63 -8.67 10.67
CA ARG A 140 -23.93 -8.61 12.10
C ARG A 140 -25.36 -8.10 12.34
N ASP A 141 -25.73 -6.98 11.72
CA ASP A 141 -27.06 -6.40 11.86
C ASP A 141 -28.15 -7.38 11.36
N ALA A 142 -27.87 -8.10 10.27
CA ALA A 142 -28.78 -9.13 9.74
C ALA A 142 -28.89 -10.36 10.66
N ALA A 143 -27.78 -10.79 11.28
CA ALA A 143 -27.77 -11.88 12.25
C ALA A 143 -28.57 -11.51 13.51
N GLU A 144 -28.36 -10.31 14.04
CA GLU A 144 -29.05 -9.79 15.21
C GLU A 144 -30.55 -9.66 14.97
N ALA A 145 -30.98 -9.17 13.80
CA ALA A 145 -32.39 -9.09 13.42
C ALA A 145 -33.07 -10.47 13.35
N LEU A 146 -32.30 -11.53 13.12
CA LEU A 146 -32.76 -12.93 13.11
C LEU A 146 -32.61 -13.61 14.49
N GLY A 147 -32.12 -12.91 15.51
CA GLY A 147 -31.86 -13.47 16.84
C GLY A 147 -30.69 -14.46 16.88
N LEU A 148 -29.82 -14.45 15.85
CA LEU A 148 -28.68 -15.34 15.74
C LEU A 148 -27.49 -14.73 16.48
N LYS A 149 -26.89 -15.50 17.39
CA LYS A 149 -25.68 -15.11 18.12
C LYS A 149 -24.48 -15.73 17.45
N LEU A 150 -23.85 -14.98 16.54
CA LEU A 150 -22.60 -15.35 15.87
C LEU A 150 -21.48 -14.42 16.33
N SER A 151 -20.29 -14.97 16.52
CA SER A 151 -19.09 -14.18 16.77
C SER A 151 -18.64 -13.41 15.53
N ASP A 152 -17.84 -12.36 15.72
CA ASP A 152 -17.26 -11.57 14.63
C ASP A 152 -16.42 -12.42 13.66
N GLU A 153 -15.74 -13.44 14.20
CA GLU A 153 -14.95 -14.37 13.40
C GLU A 153 -15.84 -15.31 12.57
N GLU A 154 -16.93 -15.83 13.14
CA GLU A 154 -17.92 -16.63 12.41
C GLU A 154 -18.61 -15.82 11.31
N LEU A 155 -18.95 -14.54 11.57
CA LEU A 155 -19.52 -13.63 10.57
C LEU A 155 -18.52 -13.33 9.45
N SER A 156 -17.25 -13.13 9.76
CA SER A 156 -16.19 -12.94 8.77
C SER A 156 -15.97 -14.19 7.92
N ALA A 157 -15.99 -15.36 8.55
CA ALA A 157 -15.90 -16.64 7.87
C ALA A 157 -17.09 -16.90 6.94
N PHE A 158 -18.31 -16.61 7.40
CA PHE A 158 -19.50 -16.68 6.57
C PHE A 158 -19.40 -15.71 5.39
N ALA A 159 -19.03 -14.45 5.64
CA ALA A 159 -18.82 -13.44 4.62
C ALA A 159 -17.80 -13.91 3.56
N LEU A 160 -16.69 -14.52 3.96
CA LEU A 160 -15.66 -15.00 3.02
C LEU A 160 -16.23 -16.01 2.00
N GLY A 161 -17.19 -16.85 2.42
CA GLY A 161 -17.77 -17.92 1.59
C GLY A 161 -18.93 -17.48 0.69
N VAL A 162 -19.61 -16.37 1.02
CA VAL A 162 -20.80 -15.89 0.30
C VAL A 162 -20.53 -14.67 -0.57
N VAL A 163 -19.46 -13.93 -0.28
CA VAL A 163 -19.11 -12.71 -0.98
C VAL A 163 -18.28 -13.04 -2.22
N ARG A 164 -18.72 -12.48 -3.35
CA ARG A 164 -17.89 -12.45 -4.57
C ARG A 164 -17.08 -11.18 -4.56
N VAL A 165 -15.75 -11.32 -4.67
CA VAL A 165 -14.82 -10.19 -4.75
C VAL A 165 -14.20 -10.17 -6.13
N ASP A 166 -14.38 -9.05 -6.81
CA ASP A 166 -13.83 -8.78 -8.14
C ASP A 166 -12.92 -7.53 -8.08
N ALA A 167 -11.93 -7.47 -8.96
CA ALA A 167 -11.12 -6.27 -9.16
C ALA A 167 -11.79 -5.38 -10.22
N ASP A 168 -12.35 -4.26 -9.81
CA ASP A 168 -13.02 -3.31 -10.71
C ASP A 168 -12.00 -2.51 -11.54
N ARG A 169 -10.90 -2.08 -10.89
CA ARG A 169 -9.81 -1.33 -11.52
C ARG A 169 -8.49 -1.78 -10.92
N GLU A 170 -7.52 -1.98 -11.79
CA GLU A 170 -6.17 -2.34 -11.40
C GLU A 170 -5.18 -1.55 -12.24
N GLU A 171 -4.27 -0.86 -11.56
CA GLU A 171 -3.17 -0.13 -12.17
C GLU A 171 -1.86 -0.59 -11.53
N ILE A 172 -0.89 -0.93 -12.37
CA ILE A 172 0.44 -1.36 -11.94
C ILE A 172 1.42 -0.30 -12.43
N GLU A 173 2.04 0.41 -11.50
CA GLU A 173 3.07 1.40 -11.77
C GLU A 173 4.44 0.82 -11.41
N PRO A 174 5.39 0.74 -12.35
CA PRO A 174 6.76 0.40 -12.01
C PRO A 174 7.38 1.53 -11.18
N ALA A 175 8.09 1.15 -10.12
CA ALA A 175 8.85 2.05 -9.24
C ALA A 175 10.34 1.70 -9.30
N THR A 176 11.22 2.62 -8.87
CA THR A 176 12.67 2.37 -8.84
C THR A 176 13.05 1.13 -8.02
N ASP A 177 12.25 0.81 -7.01
CA ASP A 177 12.47 -0.30 -6.09
C ASP A 177 11.36 -1.35 -6.16
N GLY A 178 10.76 -1.57 -7.34
CA GLY A 178 9.77 -2.63 -7.57
C GLY A 178 8.48 -2.13 -8.20
N PHE A 179 7.33 -2.41 -7.60
CA PHE A 179 6.01 -2.11 -8.18
C PHE A 179 5.06 -1.50 -7.17
N VAL A 180 4.20 -0.59 -7.64
CA VAL A 180 3.06 -0.08 -6.90
C VAL A 180 1.79 -0.53 -7.61
N ILE A 181 0.95 -1.29 -6.92
CA ILE A 181 -0.35 -1.73 -7.42
C ILE A 181 -1.44 -0.89 -6.76
N ARG A 182 -2.20 -0.16 -7.57
CA ARG A 182 -3.44 0.49 -7.15
C ARG A 182 -4.61 -0.39 -7.58
N LEU A 183 -5.31 -0.94 -6.59
CA LEU A 183 -6.44 -1.85 -6.79
C LEU A 183 -7.70 -1.20 -6.23
N THR A 184 -8.76 -1.16 -7.05
CA THR A 184 -10.13 -0.94 -6.59
C THR A 184 -10.84 -2.28 -6.60
N GLY A 185 -11.04 -2.85 -5.42
CA GLY A 185 -11.80 -4.09 -5.26
C GLY A 185 -13.28 -3.79 -5.04
N ARG A 186 -14.15 -4.66 -5.58
CA ARG A 186 -15.59 -4.64 -5.37
C ARG A 186 -16.05 -5.96 -4.80
N ALA A 187 -16.90 -5.88 -3.80
CA ALA A 187 -17.56 -7.02 -3.20
C ALA A 187 -19.06 -6.94 -3.44
N VAL A 188 -19.63 -8.07 -3.87
CA VAL A 188 -21.05 -8.23 -4.15
C VAL A 188 -21.57 -9.42 -3.35
N ALA A 189 -22.67 -9.21 -2.62
CA ALA A 189 -23.46 -10.32 -2.07
C ALA A 189 -24.95 -10.08 -2.25
N ASP A 190 -25.65 -11.16 -2.57
CA ASP A 190 -27.11 -11.19 -2.67
C ASP A 190 -27.71 -11.25 -1.26
N LEU A 191 -28.40 -10.19 -0.84
CA LEU A 191 -28.99 -10.09 0.50
C LEU A 191 -30.08 -11.14 0.74
N ALA A 192 -30.83 -11.52 -0.29
CA ALA A 192 -31.84 -12.57 -0.17
C ALA A 192 -31.17 -13.92 0.08
N SER A 193 -30.10 -14.23 -0.67
CA SER A 193 -29.32 -15.45 -0.45
C SER A 193 -28.66 -15.47 0.92
N LEU A 194 -28.17 -14.33 1.41
CA LEU A 194 -27.59 -14.20 2.75
C LEU A 194 -28.61 -14.55 3.84
N ARG A 195 -29.78 -13.91 3.81
CA ARG A 195 -30.86 -14.15 4.78
C ARG A 195 -31.32 -15.60 4.79
N GLN A 196 -31.31 -16.27 3.64
CA GLN A 196 -31.64 -17.68 3.52
C GLN A 196 -30.56 -18.61 4.10
N LYS A 197 -29.27 -18.29 3.89
CA LYS A 197 -28.14 -19.16 4.28
C LYS A 197 -27.65 -18.96 5.71
N LEU A 198 -27.86 -17.77 6.28
CA LEU A 198 -27.34 -17.42 7.60
C LEU A 198 -27.92 -18.28 8.74
N PRO A 199 -29.23 -18.60 8.79
CA PRO A 199 -29.77 -19.53 9.79
C PRO A 199 -29.15 -20.93 9.69
N PHE A 200 -29.03 -21.47 8.47
CA PHE A 200 -28.37 -22.75 8.24
C PHE A 200 -26.93 -22.73 8.77
N PHE A 201 -26.16 -21.68 8.48
CA PHE A 201 -24.81 -21.55 9.01
C PHE A 201 -24.80 -21.50 10.56
N ALA A 202 -25.72 -20.74 11.17
CA ALA A 202 -25.82 -20.61 12.62
C ALA A 202 -26.24 -21.90 13.34
N GLU A 203 -27.00 -22.79 12.69
CA GLU A 203 -27.42 -24.07 13.27
C GLU A 203 -26.35 -25.17 13.13
N ASN A 204 -25.46 -25.07 12.14
CA ASN A 204 -24.52 -26.14 11.80
C ASN A 204 -23.10 -25.86 12.31
N ALA A 205 -22.78 -26.34 13.52
CA ALA A 205 -21.49 -26.09 14.19
C ALA A 205 -20.27 -26.56 13.38
N ASP A 206 -20.35 -27.71 12.72
CA ASP A 206 -19.25 -28.25 11.90
C ASP A 206 -18.95 -27.36 10.69
N VAL A 207 -20.00 -26.83 10.06
CA VAL A 207 -19.87 -25.89 8.93
C VAL A 207 -19.22 -24.60 9.41
N ARG A 208 -19.60 -24.08 10.59
CA ARG A 208 -18.96 -22.89 11.17
C ARG A 208 -17.49 -23.13 11.49
N ALA A 209 -17.16 -24.24 12.14
CA ALA A 209 -15.79 -24.59 12.48
C ALA A 209 -14.90 -24.69 11.22
N ALA A 210 -15.41 -25.34 10.17
CA ALA A 210 -14.70 -25.44 8.89
C ALA A 210 -14.52 -24.06 8.21
N ALA A 211 -15.56 -23.23 8.20
CA ALA A 211 -15.48 -21.88 7.63
C ALA A 211 -14.50 -20.99 8.41
N VAL A 212 -14.51 -21.04 9.74
CA VAL A 212 -13.58 -20.29 10.60
C VAL A 212 -12.14 -20.76 10.37
N ALA A 213 -11.90 -22.06 10.19
CA ALA A 213 -10.57 -22.57 9.84
C ALA A 213 -10.10 -22.03 8.47
N GLN A 214 -10.97 -21.99 7.47
CA GLN A 214 -10.66 -21.40 6.15
C GLN A 214 -10.38 -19.90 6.25
N TRP A 215 -11.17 -19.16 7.04
CA TRP A 215 -10.95 -17.74 7.29
C TRP A 215 -9.60 -17.46 7.95
N ARG A 216 -9.23 -18.23 8.99
CA ARG A 216 -7.93 -18.11 9.65
C ARG A 216 -6.77 -18.41 8.70
N ALA A 217 -6.91 -19.43 7.84
CA ALA A 217 -5.91 -19.75 6.83
C ALA A 217 -5.74 -18.59 5.83
N ALA A 218 -6.84 -18.02 5.34
CA ALA A 218 -6.81 -16.87 4.44
C ALA A 218 -6.20 -15.61 5.08
N MET A 219 -6.48 -15.38 6.36
CA MET A 219 -5.88 -14.27 7.12
C MET A 219 -4.37 -14.46 7.33
N SER A 220 -3.94 -15.67 7.67
CA SER A 220 -2.51 -16.02 7.79
C SER A 220 -1.77 -15.84 6.46
N GLU A 221 -2.37 -16.29 5.35
CA GLU A 221 -1.81 -16.07 4.01
C GLU A 221 -1.72 -14.59 3.66
N ALA A 222 -2.78 -13.81 3.93
CA ALA A 222 -2.79 -12.36 3.70
C ALA A 222 -1.77 -11.62 4.59
N GLU A 223 -1.51 -12.09 5.80
CA GLU A 223 -0.51 -11.52 6.70
C GLU A 223 0.92 -11.83 6.22
N LEU A 224 1.18 -13.06 5.80
CA LEU A 224 2.47 -13.43 5.21
C LEU A 224 2.74 -12.61 3.94
N ALA A 225 1.72 -12.45 3.10
CA ALA A 225 1.76 -11.56 1.94
C ALA A 225 2.05 -10.10 2.33
N ALA A 226 1.42 -9.60 3.39
CA ALA A 226 1.66 -8.24 3.87
C ALA A 226 3.09 -8.05 4.39
N ARG A 227 3.74 -9.08 4.95
CA ARG A 227 5.14 -8.99 5.39
C ARG A 227 6.12 -8.96 4.21
N SER A 228 5.79 -9.63 3.10
CA SER A 228 6.59 -9.57 1.86
C SER A 228 6.38 -8.28 1.07
N ALA A 229 5.19 -7.68 1.19
CA ALA A 229 4.84 -6.39 0.65
C ALA A 229 5.19 -5.29 1.66
N GLY A 230 6.47 -4.91 1.75
CA GLY A 230 6.92 -3.86 2.67
C GLY A 230 5.96 -2.66 2.66
N ASP A 231 5.58 -2.16 3.83
CA ASP A 231 4.71 -0.98 3.89
C ASP A 231 5.45 0.19 3.22
N PRO A 232 4.95 0.75 2.11
CA PRO A 232 5.65 1.84 1.42
C PRO A 232 5.89 3.04 2.34
N ALA A 233 5.02 3.28 3.32
CA ALA A 233 5.23 4.32 4.31
C ALA A 233 6.38 3.99 5.25
N GLU A 234 6.50 2.72 5.68
CA GLU A 234 7.57 2.27 6.55
C GLU A 234 8.92 2.22 5.81
N GLU A 235 8.93 1.74 4.56
CA GLU A 235 10.12 1.73 3.71
C GLU A 235 10.58 3.15 3.38
N GLN A 236 9.66 4.04 3.02
CA GLN A 236 9.97 5.45 2.78
C GLN A 236 10.45 6.14 4.06
N ALA A 237 9.84 5.84 5.21
CA ALA A 237 10.31 6.34 6.49
C ALA A 237 11.71 5.79 6.83
N ALA A 238 12.00 4.53 6.53
CA ALA A 238 13.31 3.93 6.73
C ALA A 238 14.37 4.56 5.80
N LYS A 239 14.05 4.79 4.53
CA LYS A 239 14.91 5.50 3.56
C LYS A 239 15.21 6.92 4.03
N THR A 240 14.17 7.65 4.46
CA THR A 240 14.30 9.02 4.98
C THR A 240 15.16 9.06 6.24
N ARG A 241 14.92 8.16 7.21
CA ARG A 241 15.74 8.03 8.43
C ARG A 241 17.20 7.73 8.09
N LYS A 242 17.46 6.82 7.15
CA LYS A 242 18.81 6.50 6.72
C LYS A 242 19.51 7.71 6.09
N ALA A 243 18.83 8.44 5.21
CA ALA A 243 19.36 9.66 4.61
C ALA A 243 19.68 10.73 5.66
N MET A 244 18.84 10.89 6.69
CA MET A 244 19.09 11.80 7.81
C MET A 244 20.34 11.41 8.61
N VAL A 245 20.50 10.12 8.93
CA VAL A 245 21.67 9.60 9.64
C VAL A 245 22.95 9.75 8.83
N ASP A 246 22.89 9.45 7.52
CA ASP A 246 24.05 9.56 6.63
C ASP A 246 24.48 11.03 6.46
N THR A 247 23.50 11.96 6.37
CA THR A 247 23.75 13.41 6.35
C THR A 247 24.38 13.88 7.65
N ALA A 248 23.87 13.46 8.80
CA ALA A 248 24.42 13.81 10.11
C ALA A 248 25.88 13.34 10.25
N ARG A 249 26.17 12.08 9.89
CA ARG A 249 27.54 11.54 9.90
C ARG A 249 28.48 12.27 8.93
N PHE A 250 27.97 12.70 7.78
CA PHE A 250 28.75 13.49 6.84
C PHE A 250 29.09 14.86 7.41
N ALA A 251 28.10 15.56 7.98
CA ALA A 251 28.30 16.85 8.64
C ALA A 251 29.31 16.76 9.79
N GLU A 252 29.21 15.77 10.68
CA GLU A 252 30.18 15.55 11.76
C GLU A 252 31.62 15.39 11.25
N ARG A 253 31.81 14.74 10.10
CA ARG A 253 33.14 14.53 9.51
C ARG A 253 33.68 15.74 8.75
N GLN A 254 32.83 16.53 8.10
CA GLN A 254 33.26 17.60 7.21
C GLN A 254 33.26 18.98 7.87
N LEU A 255 32.33 19.24 8.78
CA LEU A 255 32.21 20.56 9.40
C LEU A 255 33.32 20.80 10.42
N ARG A 256 33.81 22.04 10.47
CA ARG A 256 34.85 22.50 11.39
C ARG A 256 34.40 23.79 12.05
N LEU A 257 34.78 23.96 13.32
CA LEU A 257 34.53 25.20 14.04
C LEU A 257 35.13 26.39 13.27
N GLY A 258 34.43 27.52 13.29
CA GLY A 258 34.81 28.73 12.54
C GLY A 258 34.30 28.78 11.10
N MET A 259 33.77 27.69 10.52
CA MET A 259 33.18 27.73 9.19
C MET A 259 32.01 28.71 9.13
N SER A 260 31.96 29.54 8.09
CA SER A 260 30.86 30.46 7.85
C SER A 260 29.59 29.73 7.44
N GLN A 261 28.43 30.36 7.64
CA GLN A 261 27.15 29.83 7.18
C GLN A 261 27.14 29.51 5.68
N ALA A 262 27.80 30.34 4.85
CA ALA A 262 27.87 30.14 3.40
C ALA A 262 28.66 28.87 3.05
N GLU A 263 29.79 28.62 3.71
CA GLU A 263 30.60 27.41 3.51
C GLU A 263 29.83 26.15 3.92
N VAL A 264 29.13 26.20 5.05
CA VAL A 264 28.30 25.07 5.50
C VAL A 264 27.18 24.78 4.51
N ARG A 265 26.51 25.80 3.97
CA ARG A 265 25.48 25.62 2.92
C ARG A 265 26.06 25.12 1.61
N ALA A 266 27.26 25.55 1.23
CA ALA A 266 27.94 25.04 0.05
C ALA A 266 28.30 23.54 0.19
N LEU A 267 28.60 23.08 1.40
CA LEU A 267 28.96 21.69 1.69
C LEU A 267 27.74 20.76 1.86
N LEU A 268 26.73 21.21 2.60
CA LEU A 268 25.58 20.39 3.01
C LEU A 268 24.28 20.69 2.24
N GLY A 269 24.27 21.76 1.43
CA GLY A 269 23.07 22.27 0.78
C GLY A 269 22.25 23.20 1.68
N GLU A 270 21.02 23.47 1.24
CA GLU A 270 20.07 24.26 2.03
C GLU A 270 19.55 23.44 3.23
N PRO A 271 19.47 24.05 4.42
CA PRO A 271 18.99 23.35 5.60
C PRO A 271 17.48 23.08 5.51
N GLY A 272 17.05 21.94 6.03
CA GLY A 272 15.64 21.57 6.08
C GLY A 272 14.85 22.35 7.14
N SER A 273 15.55 22.90 8.12
CA SER A 273 14.97 23.72 9.18
C SER A 273 15.95 24.78 9.66
N TRP A 274 15.44 25.88 10.22
CA TRP A 274 16.26 26.93 10.82
C TRP A 274 15.62 27.44 12.10
N ALA A 275 16.44 27.87 13.04
CA ALA A 275 16.01 28.50 14.29
C ALA A 275 16.97 29.64 14.64
N GLN A 276 16.44 30.72 15.21
CA GLN A 276 17.22 31.83 15.72
C GLN A 276 17.33 31.73 17.24
N GLY A 277 18.46 32.17 17.81
CA GLY A 277 18.64 32.33 19.25
C GLY A 277 17.68 33.34 19.87
N ALA A 278 17.72 33.48 21.20
CA ALA A 278 16.84 34.40 21.90
C ALA A 278 17.19 35.86 21.54
N PRO A 279 16.26 36.83 21.72
CA PRO A 279 16.58 38.24 21.51
C PRO A 279 17.81 38.67 22.32
N GLY A 280 18.80 39.27 21.65
CA GLY A 280 20.08 39.65 22.24
C GLY A 280 21.17 38.57 22.19
N GLU A 281 20.84 37.36 21.76
CA GLU A 281 21.81 36.31 21.46
C GLU A 281 22.12 36.27 19.96
N ASN A 282 23.40 36.24 19.60
CA ASN A 282 23.84 36.17 18.21
C ASN A 282 23.97 34.71 17.71
N PHE A 283 22.99 33.85 18.04
CA PHE A 283 22.97 32.46 17.60
C PHE A 283 22.01 32.23 16.44
N THR A 284 22.43 31.40 15.48
CA THR A 284 21.60 30.85 14.40
C THR A 284 21.83 29.35 14.32
N CYS A 285 20.77 28.55 14.24
CA CYS A 285 20.86 27.10 14.11
C CYS A 285 20.25 26.63 12.80
N LEU A 286 20.97 25.78 12.07
CA LEU A 286 20.53 25.19 10.81
C LEU A 286 20.43 23.68 10.96
N GLY A 287 19.28 23.10 10.63
CA GLY A 287 19.01 21.67 10.75
C GLY A 287 19.24 20.92 9.45
N TYR A 288 20.05 19.87 9.52
CA TYR A 288 20.43 18.98 8.42
C TYR A 288 20.13 17.53 8.78
N GLY A 289 18.84 17.16 8.78
CA GLY A 289 18.41 15.85 9.26
C GLY A 289 18.45 15.76 10.78
N ASP A 290 19.27 14.86 11.34
CA ASP A 290 19.41 14.64 12.79
C ASP A 290 20.50 15.49 13.45
N VAL A 291 21.15 16.41 12.70
CA VAL A 291 22.18 17.31 13.23
C VAL A 291 21.80 18.78 13.02
N TRP A 292 22.21 19.60 13.97
CA TRP A 292 22.07 21.05 13.99
C TRP A 292 23.45 21.68 13.99
N ALA A 293 23.71 22.51 12.99
CA ALA A 293 24.87 23.39 12.93
C ALA A 293 24.52 24.70 13.64
N VAL A 294 25.20 24.98 14.76
CA VAL A 294 24.97 26.17 15.59
C VAL A 294 26.04 27.20 15.27
N PHE A 295 25.59 28.37 14.83
CA PHE A 295 26.44 29.49 14.47
C PHE A 295 26.36 30.57 15.54
N GLN A 296 27.51 31.14 15.92
CA GLN A 296 27.62 32.31 16.77
C GLN A 296 28.31 33.41 15.97
N ASN A 297 27.70 34.60 15.88
CA ASN A 297 28.23 35.72 15.08
C ASN A 297 28.53 35.34 13.61
N GLY A 298 27.77 34.39 13.04
CA GLY A 298 27.91 33.95 11.64
C GLY A 298 28.90 32.79 11.40
N GLU A 299 29.61 32.34 12.44
CA GLU A 299 30.60 31.25 12.36
C GLU A 299 30.14 30.02 13.14
N LEU A 300 30.48 28.82 12.66
CA LEU A 300 30.08 27.56 13.28
C LEU A 300 30.76 27.41 14.65
N ALA A 301 29.95 27.42 15.70
CA ALA A 301 30.39 27.29 17.09
C ALA A 301 30.29 25.86 17.62
N CYS A 302 29.31 25.06 17.17
CA CYS A 302 29.21 23.64 17.50
C CYS A 302 28.20 22.88 16.63
N LEU A 303 28.19 21.55 16.80
CA LEU A 303 27.18 20.63 16.26
C LEU A 303 26.36 20.02 17.40
N ARG A 304 25.07 19.80 17.17
CA ARG A 304 24.15 19.18 18.13
C ARG A 304 23.22 18.20 17.44
N THR A 305 22.85 17.12 18.12
CA THR A 305 21.78 16.23 17.64
C THR A 305 20.38 16.66 18.11
N ARG A 306 20.32 17.52 19.14
CA ARG A 306 19.07 18.09 19.67
C ARG A 306 19.28 19.54 20.11
N LEU A 307 18.27 20.38 19.88
CA LEU A 307 18.20 21.74 20.40
C LEU A 307 17.40 21.72 21.72
N GLU A 308 18.04 21.36 22.81
CA GLU A 308 17.42 21.44 24.15
C GLU A 308 17.89 22.71 24.87
N TYR A 309 16.94 23.44 25.46
CA TYR A 309 17.25 24.58 26.33
C TYR A 309 17.62 24.06 27.72
N SER A 310 18.91 23.89 28.00
CA SER A 310 19.35 23.45 29.32
C SER A 310 20.10 24.57 30.05
N ARG A 311 19.39 25.25 30.97
CA ARG A 311 20.00 26.03 32.06
C ARG A 311 20.96 25.19 32.94
N ARG A 312 20.92 23.85 32.85
CA ARG A 312 21.70 22.93 33.72
C ARG A 312 23.06 22.53 33.16
N HIS A 313 23.37 22.80 31.89
CA HIS A 313 24.58 22.25 31.26
C HIS A 313 25.68 23.28 30.94
N GLU A 314 25.48 24.56 31.29
CA GLU A 314 26.45 25.66 31.04
C GLU A 314 27.05 25.66 29.62
N SER A 315 26.38 25.01 28.66
CA SER A 315 26.96 24.78 27.36
C SER A 315 26.72 26.02 26.51
N GLN A 316 27.80 26.66 26.08
CA GLN A 316 27.83 27.99 25.44
C GLN A 316 27.23 28.03 24.03
N CYS A 317 26.45 27.02 23.65
CA CYS A 317 26.18 26.70 22.26
C CYS A 317 24.76 26.14 22.14
N HIS A 318 23.80 27.07 22.12
CA HIS A 318 22.37 26.80 22.12
C HIS A 318 21.67 27.76 21.16
N CYS A 319 20.66 27.25 20.44
CA CYS A 319 19.56 28.09 20.03
C CYS A 319 18.42 27.79 20.98
N SER A 320 17.81 28.83 21.53
CA SER A 320 16.50 28.70 22.15
C SER A 320 15.56 28.14 21.08
N GLY A 321 15.31 26.83 21.13
CA GLY A 321 14.20 26.24 20.41
C GLY A 321 12.98 27.08 20.76
N ARG A 322 12.22 27.45 19.73
CA ARG A 322 10.92 28.12 19.84
C ARG A 322 10.25 27.82 21.19
N LEU A 323 9.94 28.85 21.98
CA LEU A 323 8.88 28.81 23.01
C LEU A 323 7.48 28.56 22.39
N ALA A 324 7.39 28.04 21.17
CA ALA A 324 6.16 27.70 20.47
C ALA A 324 5.81 26.23 20.72
N THR A 325 5.63 25.89 21.99
CA THR A 325 4.70 24.84 22.40
C THR A 325 3.87 25.36 23.57
N ILE A 326 3.16 26.48 23.36
CA ILE A 326 1.84 26.63 23.95
C ILE A 326 0.88 26.56 22.77
N ILE A 327 0.33 25.37 22.52
CA ILE A 327 -0.92 25.25 21.80
C ILE A 327 -1.95 25.91 22.72
N MET A 328 -2.24 27.19 22.51
CA MET A 328 -3.46 27.79 23.05
C MET A 328 -4.60 27.15 22.27
N GLY A 329 -5.21 26.12 22.85
CA GLY A 329 -6.58 25.77 22.52
C GLY A 329 -7.46 26.95 22.88
N ILE A 330 -7.87 27.72 21.88
CA ILE A 330 -9.00 28.63 21.98
C ILE A 330 -10.00 28.13 20.94
N GLU A 331 -11.08 27.54 21.43
CA GLU A 331 -12.24 27.13 20.65
C GLU A 331 -12.86 28.35 19.93
N PRO A 332 -13.42 28.17 18.72
CA PRO A 332 -14.26 29.21 18.12
C PRO A 332 -15.60 29.28 18.87
N GLN A 333 -15.98 30.48 19.32
CA GLN A 333 -17.38 30.83 19.59
C GLN A 333 -18.04 31.35 18.31
#